data_AF-A0A843ANE0-F1
#
_entry.id   AF-A0A843ANE0-F1
#
_cell.length_a   1.000
_cell.length_b   1.000
_cell.length_c   1.000
_cell.angle_alpha   90.00
_cell.angle_beta   90.00
_cell.angle_gamma   90.00
#
_symmetry.space_group_name_H-M   'P 1'
#
loop_
_entity.id
_entity.type
_entity.pdbx_description
1 polymer ?
#
loop_
_entity_poly.entity_id
_entity_poly.type
_entity_poly.pdbx_seq_one_letter_code
_entity_poly.pdbx_strand_id
1 'polypeptide(L)'
;MKILAINGSPRKDGNTARLLKEITKDHADVDLDYVDLNDLKIKDCQACYFCKKNDACALKDDMQRLYKKLREADALVIGSPVFFGVETANVRAFVDRLYALLA
;
A
#
# COMPACT_ATOMS: atom_id res chain seq x y z
N MET A 1 18.31 -2.37 0.77
CA MET A 1 17.01 -3.05 0.59
C MET A 1 15.92 -1.99 0.53
N LYS A 2 14.99 -2.07 -0.42
CA LYS A 2 13.89 -1.10 -0.58
C LYS A 2 12.59 -1.64 0.03
N ILE A 3 12.08 -0.97 1.05
CA ILE A 3 10.80 -1.28 1.68
C ILE A 3 9.77 -0.23 1.27
N LEU A 4 8.64 -0.67 0.71
CA LEU A 4 7.45 0.18 0.59
C LEU A 4 6.61 0.04 1.86
N ALA A 5 6.45 1.12 2.62
CA ALA A 5 5.61 1.17 3.80
C ALA A 5 4.31 1.94 3.51
N ILE A 6 3.16 1.29 3.71
CA ILE A 6 1.84 1.89 3.52
C ILE A 6 1.22 2.21 4.88
N ASN A 7 0.99 3.49 5.15
CA ASN A 7 0.22 3.93 6.32
C ASN A 7 -1.27 4.07 5.98
N GLY A 8 -2.07 3.13 6.47
CA GLY A 8 -3.52 3.11 6.39
C GLY A 8 -4.24 3.96 7.44
N SER A 9 -3.51 4.52 8.41
CA SER A 9 -4.08 5.39 9.44
C SER A 9 -4.47 6.75 8.86
N PRO A 10 -5.64 7.32 9.21
CA PRO A 10 -5.98 8.70 8.86
C PRO A 10 -5.15 9.72 9.67
N ARG A 11 -4.44 9.29 10.72
CA ARG A 11 -3.57 10.13 11.54
C ARG A 11 -2.13 9.98 11.06
N LYS A 12 -1.57 11.04 10.45
CA LYS A 12 -0.21 11.07 9.88
C LYS A 12 0.91 10.90 10.91
N ASP A 13 0.68 11.31 12.16
CA ASP A 13 1.65 11.20 13.26
C ASP A 13 1.18 10.28 14.40
N GLY A 14 0.17 9.45 14.11
CA GLY A 14 -0.41 8.50 15.06
C GLY A 14 0.46 7.25 15.28
N ASN A 15 -0.03 6.34 16.14
CA ASN A 15 0.70 5.13 16.54
C ASN A 15 1.13 4.27 15.35
N THR A 16 0.23 4.02 14.38
CA THR A 16 0.55 3.24 13.18
C THR A 16 1.69 3.85 12.38
N ALA A 17 1.65 5.17 12.15
CA ALA A 17 2.69 5.89 11.42
C ALA A 17 4.04 5.84 12.15
N ARG A 18 4.03 6.00 13.48
CA ARG A 18 5.25 5.89 14.30
C ARG A 18 5.84 4.48 14.21
N LEU A 19 5.03 3.44 14.39
CA LEU A 19 5.50 2.05 14.29
C LEU A 19 6.10 1.71 12.93
N LEU A 20 5.50 2.20 11.83
CA LEU A 20 6.06 2.01 10.50
C LEU A 20 7.42 2.69 10.32
N LYS A 21 7.61 3.89 10.87
CA LYS A 21 8.88 4.63 10.80
C LYS A 21 9.97 4.00 11.68
N GLU A 22 9.60 3.31 12.76
CA GLU A 22 10.57 2.61 13.62
C GLU A 22 11.23 1.40 12.93
N ILE A 23 10.62 0.85 11.87
CA ILE A 23 11.16 -0.31 11.12
C ILE A 23 12.59 -0.08 10.66
N THR A 24 12.94 1.15 10.29
CA THR A 24 14.26 1.49 9.75
C THR A 24 15.11 2.31 10.70
N LYS A 25 14.68 2.49 11.96
CA LYS A 25 15.37 3.37 12.92
C LYS A 25 16.84 3.02 13.12
N ASP A 26 17.16 1.74 13.21
CA ASP A 26 18.51 1.23 13.44
C ASP A 26 19.10 0.55 12.17
N HIS A 27 18.48 0.75 11.02
CA HIS A 27 18.84 0.09 9.75
C HIS A 27 19.05 1.12 8.63
N ALA A 28 20.23 1.74 8.61
CA ALA A 28 20.57 2.82 7.67
C ALA A 28 20.73 2.35 6.20
N ASP A 29 20.89 1.04 5.96
CA ASP A 29 20.99 0.41 4.65
C ASP A 29 19.62 0.08 4.01
N VAL A 30 18.54 0.36 4.74
CA VAL A 30 17.17 0.17 4.31
C VAL A 30 16.59 1.49 3.80
N ASP A 31 16.19 1.50 2.54
CA ASP A 31 15.47 2.61 1.91
C ASP A 31 13.97 2.45 2.17
N LEU A 32 13.39 3.33 2.98
CA LEU A 32 11.97 3.32 3.33
C LEU A 32 11.18 4.28 2.44
N ASP A 33 10.49 3.74 1.45
CA ASP A 33 9.49 4.46 0.66
C ASP A 33 8.16 4.49 1.44
N TYR A 34 7.91 5.56 2.19
CA TYR A 34 6.75 5.71 3.05
C TYR A 34 5.59 6.44 2.34
N VAL A 35 4.39 5.86 2.39
CA VAL A 35 3.19 6.40 1.72
C VAL A 35 2.00 6.46 2.69
N ASP A 36 1.42 7.65 2.84
CA ASP A 36 0.12 7.82 3.50
C ASP A 36 -1.02 7.50 2.53
N LEU A 37 -1.71 6.38 2.76
CA LEU A 37 -2.76 5.89 1.87
C LEU A 37 -3.99 6.82 1.83
N ASN A 38 -4.21 7.58 2.90
CA ASN A 38 -5.32 8.54 2.99
C ASN A 38 -5.12 9.80 2.13
N ASP A 39 -3.92 10.05 1.61
CA ASP A 39 -3.66 11.13 0.65
C ASP A 39 -3.96 10.72 -0.80
N LEU A 40 -4.32 9.44 -1.03
CA LEU A 40 -4.53 8.88 -2.35
C LEU A 40 -6.01 8.60 -2.59
N LYS A 41 -6.44 8.75 -3.84
CA LYS A 41 -7.78 8.37 -4.32
C LYS A 41 -7.67 7.02 -5.01
N ILE A 42 -8.03 5.97 -4.29
CA ILE A 42 -7.99 4.59 -4.78
C ILE A 42 -9.41 4.02 -4.76
N LYS A 43 -9.83 3.45 -5.89
CA LYS A 43 -11.05 2.65 -5.97
C LYS A 43 -10.78 1.20 -5.62
N ASP A 44 -11.76 0.55 -5.04
CA ASP A 44 -11.80 -0.88 -4.79
C ASP A 44 -11.69 -1.70 -6.08
N CYS A 45 -11.21 -2.94 -5.93
CA CYS A 45 -11.08 -3.86 -7.05
C CYS A 45 -12.46 -4.30 -7.57
N GLN A 46 -12.68 -4.17 -8.87
CA GLN A 46 -13.97 -4.56 -9.50
C GLN A 46 -14.00 -6.02 -9.99
N ALA A 47 -12.99 -6.84 -9.63
CA ALA A 47 -12.85 -8.22 -10.09
C ALA A 47 -13.08 -8.42 -11.60
N CYS A 48 -12.70 -7.44 -12.43
CA CYS A 48 -12.95 -7.46 -13.87
C CYS A 48 -11.95 -8.32 -14.65
N TYR A 49 -10.89 -8.81 -14.00
CA TYR A 49 -9.79 -9.60 -14.58
C TYR A 49 -9.06 -8.95 -15.77
N PHE A 50 -9.25 -7.66 -16.03
CA PHE A 50 -8.55 -6.96 -17.11
C PHE A 50 -7.02 -7.06 -16.97
N CYS A 51 -6.51 -6.91 -15.75
CA CYS A 51 -5.09 -7.04 -15.42
C CYS A 51 -4.51 -8.44 -15.62
N LYS A 52 -5.34 -9.47 -15.84
CA LYS A 52 -4.86 -10.83 -16.14
C LYS A 52 -4.59 -11.05 -17.63
N LYS A 53 -5.07 -10.13 -18.48
CA LYS A 53 -4.85 -10.15 -19.94
C LYS A 53 -4.02 -8.97 -20.42
N ASN A 54 -3.64 -8.05 -19.52
CA ASN A 54 -2.95 -6.80 -19.82
C ASN A 54 -1.99 -6.48 -18.67
N ASP A 55 -0.90 -5.77 -18.94
CA ASP A 55 0.14 -5.44 -17.94
C ASP A 55 -0.27 -4.33 -16.94
N ALA A 56 -1.54 -3.95 -16.92
CA ALA A 56 -2.06 -2.85 -16.10
C ALA A 56 -3.50 -3.09 -15.62
N CYS A 57 -3.88 -2.41 -14.55
CA CYS A 57 -5.27 -2.33 -14.09
C CYS A 57 -6.10 -1.41 -15.00
N ALA A 58 -7.37 -1.79 -15.26
CA ALA A 58 -8.31 -0.97 -16.04
C ALA A 58 -8.70 0.34 -15.34
N LEU A 59 -8.72 0.34 -14.00
CA LEU A 59 -9.09 1.50 -13.19
C LEU A 59 -7.93 2.48 -13.18
N LYS A 60 -8.13 3.69 -13.71
CA LYS A 60 -7.13 4.78 -13.74
C LYS A 60 -7.29 5.67 -12.52
N ASP A 61 -6.46 5.46 -11.50
CA ASP A 61 -6.48 6.18 -10.24
C ASP A 61 -5.07 6.25 -9.62
N ASP A 62 -4.97 6.45 -8.31
CA ASP A 62 -3.66 6.56 -7.67
C ASP A 62 -2.95 5.22 -7.48
N MET A 63 -3.58 4.07 -7.76
CA MET A 63 -2.88 2.79 -7.71
C MET A 63 -1.78 2.69 -8.78
N GLN A 64 -1.89 3.40 -9.89
CA GLN A 64 -0.90 3.38 -10.97
C GLN A 64 0.50 3.71 -10.47
N ARG A 65 0.63 4.75 -9.63
CA ARG A 65 1.91 5.11 -9.01
C ARG A 65 2.38 4.08 -8.00
N LEU A 66 1.46 3.44 -7.28
CA LEU A 66 1.80 2.39 -6.31
C LEU A 66 2.24 1.11 -7.00
N TYR A 67 1.65 0.70 -8.13
CA TYR A 67 2.07 -0.48 -8.87
C TYR A 67 3.53 -0.39 -9.35
N LYS A 68 4.02 0.81 -9.64
CA LYS A 68 5.45 1.02 -9.94
C LYS A 68 6.30 0.76 -8.69
N LYS A 69 5.98 1.43 -7.58
CA LYS A 69 6.70 1.25 -6.30
C LYS A 69 6.68 -0.20 -5.82
N LEU A 70 5.54 -0.88 -5.94
CA LEU A 70 5.35 -2.28 -5.55
C LEU A 70 6.22 -3.26 -6.35
N ARG A 71 6.47 -2.99 -7.64
CA ARG A 71 7.35 -3.83 -8.47
C ARG A 71 8.83 -3.58 -8.18
N GLU A 72 9.18 -2.39 -7.69
CA GLU A 72 10.54 -2.01 -7.36
C GLU A 72 10.93 -2.35 -5.91
N ALA A 73 9.95 -2.60 -5.03
CA ALA A 73 10.19 -2.86 -3.62
C ALA A 73 10.61 -4.32 -3.39
N ASP A 74 11.60 -4.51 -2.52
CA ASP A 74 12.01 -5.83 -2.05
C ASP A 74 11.03 -6.37 -0.99
N ALA A 75 10.39 -5.47 -0.24
CA ALA A 75 9.37 -5.82 0.74
C ALA A 75 8.25 -4.77 0.83
N LEU A 76 7.05 -5.23 1.19
CA LEU A 76 5.88 -4.41 1.46
C LEU A 76 5.50 -4.54 2.94
N VAL A 77 5.36 -3.42 3.64
CA VAL A 77 4.81 -3.36 4.99
C VAL A 77 3.55 -2.52 5.00
N ILE A 78 2.47 -3.05 5.56
CA ILE A 78 1.18 -2.37 5.64
C ILE A 78 0.83 -2.15 7.11
N GLY A 79 0.71 -0.89 7.51
CA GLY A 79 0.21 -0.51 8.82
C GLY A 79 -1.24 -0.05 8.72
N SER A 80 -2.13 -0.67 9.51
CA SER A 80 -3.53 -0.23 9.63
C SER A 80 -3.92 -0.12 11.09
N PRO A 81 -4.68 0.91 11.51
CA PRO A 81 -5.44 0.80 12.74
C PRO A 81 -6.55 -0.25 12.58
N VAL A 82 -7.04 -0.78 13.69
CA VAL A 82 -8.14 -1.74 13.73
C VAL A 82 -9.45 -0.99 13.86
N PHE A 83 -10.28 -1.00 12.80
CA PHE A 83 -11.61 -0.41 12.78
C PHE A 83 -12.64 -1.54 12.76
N PHE A 84 -13.43 -1.66 13.83
CA PHE A 84 -14.43 -2.73 13.99
C PHE A 84 -13.88 -4.16 13.80
N GLY A 85 -12.67 -4.40 14.30
CA GLY A 85 -12.04 -5.74 14.29
C GLY A 85 -11.25 -6.09 13.03
N VAL A 86 -11.21 -5.19 12.04
CA VAL A 86 -10.48 -5.38 10.78
C VAL A 86 -9.62 -4.16 10.44
N GLU A 87 -8.82 -4.24 9.38
CA GLU A 87 -8.13 -3.09 8.80
C GLU A 87 -9.10 -2.00 8.30
N THR A 88 -8.57 -0.82 7.99
CA THR A 88 -9.40 0.27 7.45
C THR A 88 -9.87 -0.06 6.03
N ALA A 89 -11.04 0.46 5.65
CA ALA A 89 -11.60 0.26 4.31
C ALA A 89 -10.65 0.69 3.18
N ASN A 90 -9.86 1.75 3.39
CA ASN A 90 -8.86 2.21 2.43
C ASN A 90 -7.73 1.16 2.25
N VAL A 91 -7.24 0.58 3.35
CA VAL A 91 -6.26 -0.52 3.29
C VAL A 91 -6.85 -1.73 2.59
N ARG A 92 -8.10 -2.10 2.88
CA ARG A 92 -8.78 -3.20 2.18
C ARG A 92 -8.84 -2.96 0.67
N ALA A 93 -9.26 -1.76 0.24
CA ALA A 93 -9.30 -1.40 -1.18
C ALA A 93 -7.92 -1.48 -1.85
N PHE A 94 -6.86 -1.03 -1.18
CA PHE A 94 -5.48 -1.18 -1.64
C PHE A 94 -5.06 -2.65 -1.78
N VAL A 95 -5.32 -3.47 -0.76
CA VAL A 95 -4.95 -4.90 -0.74
C VAL A 95 -5.67 -5.67 -1.85
N ASP A 96 -6.96 -5.43 -2.04
CA ASP A 96 -7.75 -6.10 -3.09
C ASP A 96 -7.21 -5.77 -4.50
N ARG A 97 -6.65 -4.56 -4.67
CA ARG A 97 -6.03 -4.12 -5.92
C ARG A 97 -4.63 -4.72 -6.16
N LEU A 98 -4.02 -5.39 -5.18
CA LEU A 98 -2.77 -6.16 -5.36
C LEU A 98 -2.96 -7.41 -6.20
N TYR A 99 -4.20 -7.87 -6.40
CA TYR A 99 -4.54 -8.97 -7.30
C TYR A 99 -3.93 -8.81 -8.70
N ALA A 100 -3.79 -7.58 -9.17
CA ALA A 100 -3.16 -7.25 -10.45
C ALA A 100 -1.67 -7.59 -10.54
N LEU A 101 -0.99 -7.87 -9.42
CA LEU A 101 0.42 -8.24 -9.35
C LEU A 101 0.64 -9.75 -9.20
N LEU A 102 -0.40 -10.51 -8.88
CA LEU A 102 -0.31 -11.96 -8.80
C LEU A 102 -0.22 -12.53 -10.23
N ALA A 103 0.54 -13.60 -10.41
CA ALA A 103 0.49 -14.42 -11.63
C ALA A 103 -0.91 -15.06 -11.75
#